data_AF-A0A4S4N5L9-F1
#
_entry.id   AF-A0A4S4N5L9-F1
#
_cell.length_a   1.000
_cell.length_b   1.000
_cell.length_c   1.000
_cell.angle_alpha   90.00
_cell.angle_beta   90.00
_cell.angle_gamma   90.00
#
_symmetry.space_group_name_H-M   'P 1'
#
loop_
_entity.id
_entity.type
_entity.pdbx_description
1 polymer ?
#
loop_
_entity_poly.entity_id
_entity_poly.type
_entity_poly.pdbx_seq_one_letter_code
_entity_poly.pdbx_strand_id
1 'polypeptide(L)'
;MVLLTRYSPKVWNHVTQSYRTQDKYKGREVRPDEFSSVLGSFLYDGERLLAYQIPIILRKLYALAVIINRLKGFRFYGCSLLMIYDGDRDAQEAFRASVLDNPSPRNKRGESLDRQLHAPVAPEGTKPTLRRSHSEDLLSGPVAARSSRRRKRGEVQIRLVDFAHTTTGSDWLPYTPRTYETEGVTSGKGYQADVDPDTGLIYARFPPHYPDQPDRGFLYGLLNLAETLEKIWNEERIRRMKASRDDPTAVVNQLPPLSTEGKEIFDEIFSIPEGEDDLGMIST
;
A
#
# COMPACT_ATOMS: atom_id res chain seq x y z
N MET A 1 -4.16 -4.36 -13.13
CA MET A 1 -4.38 -3.92 -11.74
C MET A 1 -4.56 -2.41 -11.73
N VAL A 2 -5.75 -1.93 -11.37
CA VAL A 2 -6.09 -0.51 -11.45
C VAL A 2 -5.94 0.11 -10.06
N LEU A 3 -4.87 0.85 -9.84
CA LEU A 3 -4.86 1.84 -8.76
C LEU A 3 -5.94 2.86 -9.11
N LEU A 4 -6.99 2.97 -8.29
CA LEU A 4 -8.16 3.88 -8.41
C LEU A 4 -9.40 3.32 -9.14
N THR A 5 -10.00 2.22 -8.64
CA THR A 5 -11.36 1.83 -9.08
C THR A 5 -12.38 1.88 -7.95
N ARG A 6 -13.07 3.03 -7.87
CA ARG A 6 -14.47 3.29 -7.43
C ARG A 6 -14.59 4.62 -6.68
N TYR A 7 -13.53 5.06 -6.02
CA TYR A 7 -13.51 6.29 -5.24
C TYR A 7 -12.81 7.42 -6.00
N SER A 8 -13.48 8.57 -6.07
CA SER A 8 -12.90 9.82 -6.54
C SER A 8 -11.96 10.38 -5.46
N PRO A 9 -10.64 10.42 -5.68
CA PRO A 9 -9.73 10.93 -4.66
C PRO A 9 -10.03 12.42 -4.42
N LYS A 10 -10.02 12.81 -3.15
CA LYS A 10 -10.18 14.19 -2.70
C LYS A 10 -8.85 14.65 -2.09
N VAL A 11 -8.28 15.69 -2.69
CA VAL A 11 -6.99 16.27 -2.30
C VAL A 11 -7.27 17.68 -1.79
N TRP A 12 -6.80 18.01 -0.59
CA TRP A 12 -6.90 19.36 -0.05
C TRP A 12 -5.86 20.26 -0.71
N ASN A 13 -6.27 21.43 -1.20
CA ASN A 13 -5.36 22.44 -1.73
C ASN A 13 -5.31 23.64 -0.78
N HIS A 14 -4.14 23.89 -0.19
CA HIS A 14 -3.93 24.97 0.75
C HIS A 14 -4.07 26.36 0.13
N VAL A 15 -3.65 26.53 -1.12
CA VAL A 15 -3.69 27.83 -1.79
C VAL A 15 -5.13 28.23 -2.06
N THR A 16 -5.96 27.29 -2.52
CA THR A 16 -7.37 27.56 -2.86
C THR A 16 -8.34 27.30 -1.71
N GLN A 17 -7.85 26.84 -0.55
CA GLN A 17 -8.64 26.45 0.63
C GLN A 17 -9.86 25.58 0.26
N SER A 18 -9.64 24.63 -0.65
CA SER A 18 -10.73 23.81 -1.21
C SER A 18 -10.27 22.41 -1.59
N TYR A 19 -11.24 21.48 -1.63
CA TYR A 19 -11.00 20.11 -2.08
C TYR A 19 -11.04 20.02 -3.61
N ARG A 20 -9.96 19.49 -4.18
CA ARG A 20 -9.94 19.03 -5.58
C ARG A 20 -10.36 17.57 -5.60
N THR A 21 -11.41 17.28 -6.35
CA THR A 21 -11.90 15.91 -6.57
C THR A 21 -11.47 15.47 -7.96
N GLN A 22 -10.81 14.31 -8.09
CA GLN A 22 -10.58 13.71 -9.40
C GLN A 22 -11.67 12.65 -9.67
N ASP A 23 -12.18 12.63 -10.89
CA ASP A 23 -13.20 11.65 -11.30
C ASP A 23 -12.58 10.25 -11.48
N LYS A 24 -13.36 9.21 -11.18
CA LYS A 24 -12.99 7.79 -11.36
C LYS A 24 -12.70 7.46 -12.83
N TYR A 25 -13.27 8.21 -13.77
CA TYR A 25 -13.02 8.02 -15.20
C TYR A 25 -11.63 8.52 -15.59
N LYS A 26 -11.16 9.62 -14.99
CA LYS A 26 -9.78 10.09 -15.20
C LYS A 26 -8.75 9.06 -14.77
N GLY A 27 -9.01 8.31 -13.70
CA GLY A 27 -8.16 7.20 -13.26
C GLY A 27 -8.00 6.07 -14.27
N ARG A 28 -9.02 5.83 -15.12
CA ARG A 28 -8.99 4.77 -16.16
C ARG A 28 -8.22 5.19 -17.41
N GLU A 29 -8.07 6.49 -17.61
CA GLU A 29 -7.36 7.08 -18.74
C GLU A 29 -5.87 7.30 -18.44
N VAL A 30 -5.44 7.17 -17.17
CA VAL A 30 -4.04 7.35 -16.78
C VAL A 30 -3.17 6.32 -17.48
N ARG A 31 -2.23 6.81 -18.29
CA ARG A 31 -1.26 5.97 -18.96
C ARG A 31 -0.10 5.62 -18.00
N PRO A 32 0.63 4.51 -18.24
CA PRO A 32 1.75 4.12 -17.37
C PRO A 32 2.82 5.22 -17.19
N ASP A 33 3.09 6.00 -18.24
CA ASP A 33 4.02 7.12 -18.22
C ASP A 33 3.52 8.32 -17.39
N GLU A 34 2.21 8.47 -17.24
CA GLU A 34 1.57 9.56 -16.49
C GLU A 34 1.37 9.23 -15.01
N PHE A 35 1.39 7.94 -14.66
CA PHE A 35 1.08 7.45 -13.32
C PHE A 35 1.92 8.13 -12.22
N SER A 36 3.22 8.32 -12.45
CA SER A 36 4.12 9.02 -11.52
C SER A 36 3.70 10.47 -11.26
N SER A 37 3.26 11.17 -12.31
CA SER A 37 2.79 12.56 -12.20
C SER A 37 1.46 12.63 -11.43
N VAL A 38 0.53 11.72 -11.74
CA VAL A 38 -0.76 11.63 -11.06
C VAL A 38 -0.58 11.32 -9.57
N LEU A 39 0.26 10.34 -9.23
CA LEU A 39 0.55 10.00 -7.84
C LEU A 39 1.28 11.14 -7.11
N GLY A 40 2.21 11.81 -7.78
CA GLY A 40 2.86 13.01 -7.25
C GLY A 40 1.86 14.13 -6.95
N SER A 41 0.87 14.34 -7.84
CA SER A 41 -0.20 15.33 -7.65
C SER A 41 -1.12 14.99 -6.47
N PHE A 42 -1.29 13.71 -6.15
CA PHE A 42 -2.05 13.27 -4.97
C PHE A 42 -1.31 13.61 -3.67
N LEU A 43 0.02 13.58 -3.67
CA LEU A 43 0.86 13.97 -2.54
C LEU A 43 1.24 15.46 -2.55
N TYR A 44 0.59 16.27 -3.40
CA TYR A 44 0.83 17.69 -3.51
C TYR A 44 -0.29 18.48 -2.83
N ASP A 45 0.08 19.32 -1.87
CA ASP A 45 -0.86 20.04 -1.01
C ASP A 45 -1.31 21.40 -1.60
N GLY A 46 -0.90 21.70 -2.84
CA GLY A 46 -1.14 22.96 -3.53
C GLY A 46 0.04 23.92 -3.48
N GLU A 47 0.99 23.73 -2.56
CA GLU A 47 2.20 24.54 -2.40
C GLU A 47 3.45 23.69 -2.58
N ARG A 48 3.52 22.54 -1.90
CA ARG A 48 4.68 21.64 -1.87
C ARG A 48 4.28 20.16 -1.96
N LEU A 49 5.24 19.36 -2.41
CA LEU A 49 5.14 17.91 -2.30
C LEU A 49 5.32 17.51 -0.83
N LEU A 50 4.40 16.71 -0.30
CA LEU A 50 4.47 16.09 1.03
C LEU A 50 5.48 14.94 1.07
N ALA A 51 6.71 15.20 0.62
CA ALA A 51 7.75 14.19 0.39
C ALA A 51 8.03 13.36 1.64
N TYR A 52 7.99 13.95 2.84
CA TYR A 52 8.22 13.27 4.10
C TYR A 52 7.21 12.16 4.44
N GLN A 53 6.06 12.13 3.75
CA GLN A 53 5.10 11.01 3.86
C GLN A 53 5.60 9.78 3.09
N ILE A 54 6.37 9.94 2.01
CA ILE A 54 6.79 8.84 1.12
C ILE A 54 7.51 7.72 1.89
N PRO A 55 8.53 7.98 2.74
CA PRO A 55 9.19 6.92 3.51
C PRO A 55 8.24 6.14 4.42
N ILE A 56 7.19 6.79 4.96
CA ILE A 56 6.19 6.12 5.80
C ILE A 56 5.24 5.27 4.95
N ILE A 57 4.83 5.78 3.79
CA ILE A 57 4.01 5.05 2.84
C ILE A 57 4.74 3.77 2.43
N LEU A 58 6.00 3.89 1.99
CA LEU A 58 6.83 2.75 1.59
C LEU A 58 6.92 1.69 2.68
N ARG A 59 7.24 2.06 3.92
CA ARG A 59 7.27 1.12 5.05
C ARG A 59 5.94 0.38 5.24
N LYS A 60 4.81 1.08 5.09
CA LYS A 60 3.47 0.48 5.20
C LYS A 60 3.16 -0.45 4.02
N LEU A 61 3.61 -0.11 2.82
CA LEU A 61 3.48 -0.96 1.64
C LEU A 61 4.33 -2.23 1.76
N TYR A 62 5.58 -2.13 2.23
CA TYR A 62 6.44 -3.30 2.46
C TYR A 62 5.87 -4.21 3.55
N ALA A 63 5.39 -3.65 4.67
CA ALA A 63 4.72 -4.43 5.70
C ALA A 63 3.45 -5.12 5.17
N LEU A 64 2.67 -4.43 4.32
CA LEU A 64 1.51 -5.02 3.67
C LEU A 64 1.91 -6.15 2.71
N ALA A 65 2.98 -5.98 1.93
CA ALA A 65 3.50 -7.03 1.04
C ALA A 65 3.87 -8.29 1.84
N VAL A 66 4.52 -8.16 3.00
CA VAL A 66 4.81 -9.29 3.90
C VAL A 66 3.53 -10.00 4.35
N ILE A 67 2.47 -9.26 4.69
CA ILE A 67 1.19 -9.83 5.11
C ILE A 67 0.54 -10.59 3.95
N ILE A 68 0.43 -9.96 2.78
CA ILE A 68 -0.20 -10.57 1.59
C ILE A 68 0.58 -11.79 1.11
N ASN A 69 1.92 -11.76 1.17
CA ASN A 69 2.78 -12.89 0.82
C ASN A 69 2.51 -14.15 1.69
N ARG A 70 2.06 -13.95 2.94
CA ARG A 70 1.70 -15.06 3.84
C ARG A 70 0.30 -15.61 3.59
N LEU A 71 -0.57 -14.87 2.92
CA LEU A 71 -1.95 -15.26 2.62
C LEU A 71 -2.02 -16.09 1.34
N LYS A 72 -1.42 -17.28 1.39
CA LYS A 72 -1.45 -18.26 0.30
C LYS A 72 -2.89 -18.69 0.00
N GLY A 73 -3.21 -18.82 -1.28
CA GLY A 73 -4.55 -19.20 -1.71
C GLY A 73 -5.59 -18.08 -1.67
N PHE A 74 -5.27 -16.85 -1.23
CA PHE A 74 -6.20 -15.71 -1.30
C PHE A 74 -5.97 -14.89 -2.58
N ARG A 75 -7.05 -14.32 -3.13
CA ARG A 75 -7.03 -13.42 -4.30
C ARG A 75 -7.84 -12.17 -4.02
N PHE A 76 -7.22 -11.01 -4.14
CA PHE A 76 -7.76 -9.71 -3.77
C PHE A 76 -8.27 -8.95 -5.00
N TYR A 77 -9.18 -9.54 -5.78
CA TYR A 77 -9.75 -8.87 -6.94
C TYR A 77 -10.62 -7.69 -6.53
N GLY A 78 -10.47 -6.56 -7.22
CA GLY A 78 -11.25 -5.34 -6.96
C GLY A 78 -10.98 -4.65 -5.62
N CYS A 79 -10.02 -5.15 -4.82
CA CYS A 79 -9.62 -4.50 -3.59
C CYS A 79 -8.88 -3.18 -3.86
N SER A 80 -9.03 -2.22 -2.96
CA SER A 80 -8.44 -0.88 -3.10
C SER A 80 -7.59 -0.50 -1.90
N LEU A 81 -6.51 0.25 -2.14
CA LEU A 81 -5.77 0.93 -1.09
C LEU A 81 -6.34 2.33 -0.85
N LEU A 82 -6.83 2.57 0.36
CA LEU A 82 -7.29 3.86 0.83
C LEU A 82 -6.15 4.57 1.57
N MET A 83 -5.67 5.67 0.99
CA MET A 83 -4.70 6.57 1.60
C MET A 83 -5.40 7.79 2.19
N ILE A 84 -5.13 8.08 3.45
CA ILE A 84 -5.72 9.22 4.19
C ILE A 84 -4.59 9.99 4.83
N TYR A 85 -4.48 11.28 4.56
CA TYR A 85 -3.52 12.17 5.22
C TYR A 85 -4.23 13.43 5.70
N ASP A 86 -3.63 14.09 6.69
CA ASP A 86 -4.12 15.36 7.21
C ASP A 86 -3.71 16.49 6.27
N GLY A 87 -4.68 17.21 5.72
CA GLY A 87 -4.42 18.39 4.89
C GLY A 87 -4.15 19.65 5.70
N ASP A 88 -4.04 19.59 7.02
CA ASP A 88 -3.69 20.72 7.87
C ASP A 88 -2.18 21.03 7.82
N ARG A 89 -1.83 22.32 7.66
CA ARG A 89 -0.45 22.75 7.47
C ARG A 89 0.37 22.52 8.74
N ASP A 90 -0.19 22.89 9.89
CA ASP A 90 0.48 22.75 11.18
C ASP A 90 0.71 21.28 11.52
N ALA A 91 -0.26 20.41 11.21
CA ALA A 91 -0.09 18.96 11.32
C ALA A 91 1.06 18.44 10.43
N GLN A 92 1.15 18.88 9.18
CA GLN A 92 2.22 18.47 8.26
C GLN A 92 3.60 19.02 8.66
N GLU A 93 3.67 20.26 9.16
CA GLU A 93 4.90 20.88 9.67
C GLU A 93 5.41 20.14 10.92
N ALA A 94 4.51 19.87 11.87
CA ALA A 94 4.83 19.10 13.08
C ALA A 94 5.28 17.67 12.72
N PHE A 95 4.64 17.05 11.73
CA PHE A 95 5.04 15.74 11.24
C PHE A 95 6.45 15.79 10.64
N ARG A 96 6.72 16.74 9.73
CA ARG A 96 8.05 16.95 9.12
C ARG A 96 9.14 17.10 10.19
N ALA A 97 8.94 17.98 11.17
CA ALA A 97 9.91 18.19 12.25
C ALA A 97 10.18 16.87 13.00
N SER A 98 9.13 16.12 13.32
CA SER A 98 9.25 14.84 14.04
C SER A 98 9.99 13.73 13.27
N VAL A 99 9.99 13.80 11.93
CA VAL A 99 10.71 12.86 11.05
C VAL A 99 12.19 13.25 11.00
N LEU A 100 12.48 14.54 10.93
CA LEU A 100 13.85 15.06 10.94
C LEU A 100 14.55 14.83 12.29
N ASP A 101 13.82 14.96 13.41
CA ASP A 101 14.36 14.74 14.76
C ASP A 101 14.63 13.26 15.09
N ASN A 102 13.96 12.33 14.38
CA ASN A 102 14.12 10.89 14.58
C ASN A 102 14.34 10.18 13.24
N PRO A 103 15.53 10.32 12.62
CA PRO A 103 15.82 9.76 11.30
C PRO A 103 15.93 8.22 11.29
N SER A 104 15.86 7.53 12.44
CA SER A 104 15.93 6.07 12.54
C SER A 104 15.04 5.50 13.65
N PRO A 105 14.34 4.37 13.43
CA PRO A 105 13.91 3.50 14.50
C PRO A 105 15.12 2.66 14.92
N ARG A 106 16.11 3.25 15.59
CA ARG A 106 17.20 2.48 16.17
C ARG A 106 16.57 1.61 17.25
N ASN A 107 16.34 0.33 16.97
CA ASN A 107 16.08 -0.66 18.00
C ASN A 107 17.22 -0.53 18.99
N LYS A 108 16.92 -0.01 20.19
CA LYS A 108 17.84 -0.04 21.32
C LYS A 108 17.99 -1.51 21.68
N ARG A 109 18.95 -2.16 21.02
CA ARG A 109 19.54 -3.43 21.42
C ARG A 109 20.10 -3.22 22.84
N GLY A 110 19.59 -3.99 23.80
CA GLY A 110 20.23 -4.17 25.10
C GLY A 110 19.49 -3.65 26.34
N GLU A 111 18.20 -3.92 26.50
CA GLU A 111 17.59 -3.84 27.84
C GLU A 111 17.09 -5.22 28.28
N SER A 112 18.02 -5.91 28.97
CA SER A 112 17.91 -7.00 29.94
C SER A 112 16.58 -7.78 30.04
N LEU A 113 16.68 -9.08 29.78
CA LEU A 113 15.65 -10.12 29.90
C LEU A 113 15.29 -10.54 31.35
N ASP A 114 15.68 -9.80 32.40
CA ASP A 114 15.65 -10.35 33.78
C ASP A 114 14.71 -9.65 34.79
N ARG A 115 13.61 -9.02 34.37
CA ARG A 115 12.71 -8.34 35.34
C ARG A 115 11.24 -8.72 35.39
N GLN A 116 10.81 -9.81 34.76
CA GLN A 116 9.40 -10.22 34.78
C GLN A 116 8.97 -11.17 35.91
N LEU A 117 9.68 -11.20 37.06
CA LEU A 117 9.24 -11.96 38.24
C LEU A 117 8.46 -11.17 39.30
N HIS A 118 8.21 -9.86 39.13
CA HIS A 118 7.35 -9.13 40.06
C HIS A 118 6.38 -8.19 39.34
N ALA A 119 5.13 -8.65 39.20
CA ALA A 119 3.98 -7.83 38.85
C ALA A 119 3.45 -7.12 40.13
N PRO A 120 3.29 -5.79 40.14
CA PRO A 120 2.39 -5.13 41.08
C PRO A 120 0.98 -5.07 40.48
N VAL A 121 0.01 -5.36 41.34
CA VAL A 121 -1.44 -5.29 41.11
C VAL A 121 -1.82 -3.90 40.57
N ALA A 122 -2.55 -3.86 39.44
CA ALA A 122 -3.13 -2.64 38.90
C ALA A 122 -4.42 -2.27 39.64
N PRO A 123 -4.72 -0.97 39.88
CA PRO A 123 -5.97 -0.56 40.48
C PRO A 123 -7.13 -0.64 39.46
N GLU A 124 -8.29 -1.07 39.94
CA GLU A 124 -9.55 -1.09 39.19
C GLU A 124 -9.92 0.31 38.70
N GLY A 125 -10.22 0.46 37.40
CA GLY A 125 -10.80 1.72 36.91
C GLY A 125 -10.72 2.02 35.41
N THR A 126 -9.96 1.30 34.59
CA THR A 126 -9.89 1.59 33.14
C THR A 126 -10.91 0.77 32.35
N LYS A 127 -12.05 1.40 32.05
CA LYS A 127 -13.00 0.93 31.03
C LYS A 127 -12.25 0.64 29.72
N PRO A 128 -12.51 -0.49 29.04
CA PRO A 128 -11.84 -0.80 27.79
C PRO A 128 -12.29 0.22 26.73
N THR A 129 -11.36 1.05 26.27
CA THR A 129 -11.62 1.94 25.14
C THR A 129 -11.89 1.10 23.90
N LEU A 130 -13.03 1.37 23.27
CA LEU A 130 -13.59 0.71 22.10
C LEU A 130 -12.56 0.29 21.02
N ARG A 131 -12.71 -0.96 20.58
CA ARG A 131 -12.35 -1.52 19.25
C ARG A 131 -10.99 -1.08 18.69
N ARG A 132 -9.91 -1.76 19.06
CA ARG A 132 -8.75 -1.91 18.16
C ARG A 132 -8.88 -3.21 17.37
N SER A 133 -8.79 -3.12 16.05
CA SER A 133 -8.73 -4.31 15.19
C SER A 133 -7.32 -4.89 15.24
N HIS A 134 -7.22 -6.20 15.40
CA HIS A 134 -5.98 -7.01 15.41
C HIS A 134 -5.04 -6.71 14.22
N SER A 135 -5.57 -6.16 13.12
CA SER A 135 -4.80 -5.70 11.95
C SER A 135 -3.85 -4.53 12.22
N GLU A 136 -4.10 -3.67 13.23
CA GLU A 136 -3.14 -2.64 13.64
C GLU A 136 -1.92 -3.23 14.36
N ASP A 137 -2.03 -4.44 14.90
CA ASP A 137 -0.94 -5.10 15.60
C ASP A 137 0.13 -5.63 14.65
N LEU A 138 -0.29 -6.14 13.49
CA LEU A 138 0.60 -6.61 12.44
C LEU A 138 1.38 -5.48 11.75
N LEU A 139 0.78 -4.30 11.60
CA LEU A 139 1.43 -3.16 10.93
C LEU A 139 2.34 -2.34 11.86
N SER A 140 2.21 -2.48 13.18
CA SER A 140 2.89 -1.61 14.16
C SER A 140 3.71 -2.36 15.23
N GLY A 141 3.81 -3.70 15.17
CA GLY A 141 4.65 -4.53 16.05
C GLY A 141 4.12 -4.73 17.49
N PRO A 142 4.79 -5.51 18.37
CA PRO A 142 4.30 -5.91 19.70
C PRO A 142 4.02 -4.76 20.68
N VAL A 143 3.05 -4.96 21.59
CA VAL A 143 2.51 -3.97 22.54
C VAL A 143 3.57 -3.34 23.46
N ALA A 144 4.60 -4.09 23.87
CA ALA A 144 5.66 -3.61 24.75
C ALA A 144 6.56 -2.53 24.12
N ALA A 145 6.62 -2.45 22.78
CA ALA A 145 7.39 -1.42 22.07
C ALA A 145 6.61 -0.10 21.87
N ARG A 146 5.37 0.01 22.39
CA ARG A 146 4.43 1.10 22.02
C ARG A 146 4.18 2.17 23.07
N SER A 147 4.72 2.08 24.29
CA SER A 147 4.49 3.18 25.26
C SER A 147 5.06 4.53 24.79
N SER A 148 5.98 4.51 23.81
CA SER A 148 6.60 5.69 23.18
C SER A 148 6.08 6.04 21.77
N ARG A 149 5.21 5.24 21.14
CA ARG A 149 4.69 5.47 19.77
C ARG A 149 3.20 5.84 19.78
N ARG A 150 2.87 6.99 20.34
CA ARG A 150 1.59 7.67 20.04
C ARG A 150 1.62 8.02 18.54
N ARG A 151 0.55 7.71 17.80
CA ARG A 151 0.45 8.07 16.37
C ARG A 151 0.80 9.54 16.19
N LYS A 152 1.73 9.85 15.30
CA LYS A 152 2.16 11.23 15.10
C LYS A 152 1.07 11.97 14.33
N ARG A 153 0.68 13.15 14.82
CA ARG A 153 -0.24 14.04 14.11
C ARG A 153 0.35 14.31 12.71
N GLY A 154 -0.49 14.26 11.68
CA GLY A 154 -0.08 14.45 10.28
C GLY A 154 0.42 13.19 9.54
N GLU A 155 0.63 12.06 10.22
CA GLU A 155 1.07 10.81 9.57
C GLU A 155 -0.03 10.21 8.67
N VAL A 156 0.33 9.88 7.42
CA VAL A 156 -0.58 9.21 6.47
C VAL A 156 -1.02 7.82 6.95
N GLN A 157 -2.28 7.48 6.77
CA GLN A 157 -2.85 6.16 7.01
C GLN A 157 -3.12 5.42 5.69
N ILE A 158 -2.85 4.12 5.67
CA ILE A 158 -3.15 3.23 4.53
C ILE A 158 -4.04 2.11 5.03
N ARG A 159 -5.13 1.83 4.33
CA ARG A 159 -6.06 0.73 4.62
C ARG A 159 -6.39 -0.02 3.35
N LEU A 160 -6.50 -1.34 3.44
CA LEU A 160 -7.08 -2.16 2.39
C LEU A 160 -8.61 -2.20 2.56
N VAL A 161 -9.35 -1.95 1.48
CA VAL A 161 -10.81 -1.89 1.45
C VAL A 161 -11.38 -2.64 0.23
N ASP A 162 -12.71 -2.79 0.17
CA ASP A 162 -13.46 -3.42 -0.92
C ASP A 162 -13.16 -4.92 -1.15
N PHE A 163 -13.36 -5.75 -0.12
CA PHE A 163 -13.14 -7.21 -0.18
C PHE A 163 -14.26 -8.02 -0.85
N ALA A 164 -15.25 -7.37 -1.48
CA ALA A 164 -16.44 -8.04 -2.01
C ALA A 164 -16.14 -9.10 -3.10
N HIS A 165 -15.01 -8.97 -3.79
CA HIS A 165 -14.54 -9.92 -4.80
C HIS A 165 -13.23 -10.62 -4.37
N THR A 166 -12.96 -10.67 -3.07
CA THR A 166 -11.87 -11.50 -2.55
C THR A 166 -12.28 -12.96 -2.62
N THR A 167 -11.47 -13.79 -3.27
CA THR A 167 -11.72 -15.23 -3.42
C THR A 167 -10.58 -16.04 -2.84
N THR A 168 -10.83 -17.33 -2.65
CA THR A 168 -9.82 -18.33 -2.35
C THR A 168 -9.52 -19.19 -3.58
N GLY A 169 -8.38 -19.87 -3.59
CA GLY A 169 -7.96 -20.77 -4.67
C GLY A 169 -8.94 -21.93 -4.91
N SER A 170 -9.81 -22.23 -3.94
CA SER A 170 -10.83 -23.27 -3.99
C SER A 170 -12.22 -22.77 -4.43
N ASP A 171 -12.42 -21.47 -4.67
CA ASP A 171 -13.75 -20.91 -4.96
C ASP A 171 -14.20 -21.09 -6.43
N TRP A 172 -13.37 -21.69 -7.29
CA TRP A 172 -13.62 -21.81 -8.73
C TRP A 172 -12.99 -23.06 -9.33
N LEU A 173 -13.49 -23.46 -10.50
CA LEU A 173 -12.94 -24.52 -11.33
C LEU A 173 -12.34 -23.94 -12.61
N PRO A 174 -11.18 -24.44 -13.10
CA PRO A 174 -10.66 -24.03 -14.41
C PRO A 174 -11.57 -24.57 -15.51
N TYR A 175 -11.79 -23.78 -16.57
CA TYR A 175 -12.42 -24.32 -17.79
C TYR A 175 -11.56 -25.45 -18.34
N THR A 176 -12.18 -26.60 -18.63
CA THR A 176 -11.49 -27.66 -19.35
C THR A 176 -11.44 -27.30 -20.85
N PRO A 177 -10.38 -27.67 -21.61
CA PRO A 177 -10.20 -27.26 -22.99
C PRO A 177 -11.28 -27.71 -23.99
N ARG A 178 -12.31 -28.44 -23.56
CA ARG A 178 -13.35 -28.98 -24.46
C ARG A 178 -14.42 -27.97 -24.87
N THR A 179 -14.45 -26.78 -24.27
CA THR A 179 -15.55 -25.80 -24.45
C THR A 179 -15.10 -24.43 -24.94
N TYR A 180 -13.94 -24.32 -25.60
CA TYR A 180 -13.65 -23.15 -26.44
C TYR A 180 -14.50 -23.20 -27.72
N GLU A 181 -15.82 -23.00 -27.61
CA GLU A 181 -16.54 -22.40 -28.72
C GLU A 181 -16.21 -20.91 -28.70
N THR A 182 -15.35 -20.53 -29.65
CA THR A 182 -14.92 -19.16 -29.95
C THR A 182 -16.12 -18.33 -30.39
N GLU A 183 -17.06 -18.01 -29.51
CA GLU A 183 -18.01 -16.94 -29.76
C GLU A 183 -17.35 -15.61 -29.40
N GLY A 184 -17.01 -14.88 -30.46
CA GLY A 184 -16.39 -13.57 -30.41
C GLY A 184 -17.09 -12.64 -29.43
N VAL A 185 -16.27 -11.88 -28.71
CA VAL A 185 -16.66 -10.84 -27.75
C VAL A 185 -17.59 -9.85 -28.45
N THR A 186 -18.90 -10.06 -28.30
CA THR A 186 -19.89 -9.03 -28.54
C THR A 186 -20.41 -8.57 -27.19
N SER A 187 -20.32 -7.26 -26.97
CA SER A 187 -20.81 -6.59 -25.78
C SER A 187 -22.28 -6.96 -25.52
N GLY A 188 -22.54 -7.73 -24.45
CA GLY A 188 -23.85 -7.73 -23.81
C GLY A 188 -24.36 -9.06 -23.29
N LYS A 189 -24.21 -9.29 -21.97
CA LYS A 189 -25.24 -9.73 -21.02
C LYS A 189 -24.60 -10.09 -19.67
N GLY A 190 -24.05 -9.10 -18.97
CA GLY A 190 -23.63 -9.24 -17.56
C GLY A 190 -22.59 -10.34 -17.29
N TYR A 191 -22.19 -10.45 -16.01
CA TYR A 191 -21.28 -11.48 -15.54
C TYR A 191 -22.07 -12.75 -15.20
N GLN A 192 -22.48 -13.52 -16.21
CA GLN A 192 -23.01 -14.86 -15.97
C GLN A 192 -21.85 -15.86 -16.13
N ALA A 193 -21.41 -16.42 -14.99
CA ALA A 193 -20.40 -17.46 -14.95
C ALA A 193 -21.09 -18.81 -15.04
N ASP A 194 -20.53 -19.73 -15.83
CA ASP A 194 -21.01 -21.11 -15.85
C ASP A 194 -20.73 -21.74 -14.49
N VAL A 195 -21.68 -22.51 -13.98
CA VAL A 195 -21.60 -23.16 -12.68
C VAL A 195 -21.57 -24.66 -12.90
N ASP A 196 -20.63 -25.32 -12.24
CA ASP A 196 -20.56 -26.76 -12.23
C ASP A 196 -21.77 -27.36 -11.49
N PRO A 197 -22.56 -28.24 -12.12
CA PRO A 197 -23.80 -28.74 -11.55
C PRO A 197 -23.60 -29.63 -10.33
N ASP A 198 -22.43 -30.27 -10.18
CA ASP A 198 -22.15 -31.21 -9.10
C ASP A 198 -21.56 -30.50 -7.87
N THR A 199 -20.60 -29.61 -8.08
CA THR A 199 -19.91 -28.90 -7.00
C THR A 199 -20.54 -27.54 -6.65
N GLY A 200 -21.35 -26.97 -7.56
CA GLY A 200 -21.90 -25.62 -7.43
C GLY A 200 -20.85 -24.51 -7.58
N LEU A 201 -19.62 -24.85 -7.98
CA LEU A 201 -18.52 -23.89 -8.15
C LEU A 201 -18.60 -23.18 -9.51
N ILE A 202 -18.16 -21.93 -9.55
CA ILE A 202 -18.09 -21.16 -10.78
C ILE A 202 -16.88 -21.57 -11.62
N TYR A 203 -17.04 -21.63 -12.94
CA TYR A 203 -15.92 -21.77 -13.86
C TYR A 203 -15.23 -20.41 -14.06
N ALA A 204 -13.95 -20.32 -13.69
CA ALA A 204 -13.17 -19.11 -13.85
C ALA A 204 -12.68 -18.98 -15.29
N ARG A 205 -13.09 -17.92 -15.99
CA ARG A 205 -12.62 -17.61 -17.36
C ARG A 205 -11.11 -17.33 -17.42
N PHE A 206 -10.59 -16.68 -16.38
CA PHE A 206 -9.19 -16.28 -16.26
C PHE A 206 -8.66 -16.71 -14.88
N PRO A 207 -8.40 -18.02 -14.68
CA PRO A 207 -7.94 -18.51 -13.40
C PRO A 207 -6.54 -17.95 -13.07
N PRO A 208 -6.20 -17.72 -11.79
CA PRO A 208 -4.83 -17.42 -11.40
C PRO A 208 -3.89 -18.55 -11.80
N HIS A 209 -2.74 -18.21 -12.39
CA HIS A 209 -1.73 -19.19 -12.82
C HIS A 209 -1.19 -20.02 -11.66
N TYR A 210 -1.13 -19.45 -10.46
CA TYR A 210 -0.55 -20.09 -9.28
C TYR A 210 -1.54 -20.15 -8.10
N PRO A 211 -2.66 -20.89 -8.17
CA PRO A 211 -3.78 -20.85 -7.20
C PRO A 211 -3.34 -20.96 -5.74
N ASP A 212 -2.39 -21.83 -5.42
CA ASP A 212 -1.91 -22.08 -4.05
C ASP A 212 -0.82 -21.11 -3.57
N GLN A 213 -0.35 -20.23 -4.45
CA GLN A 213 0.61 -19.18 -4.13
C GLN A 213 -0.09 -17.92 -3.59
N PRO A 214 0.66 -17.00 -2.95
CA PRO A 214 0.12 -15.68 -2.62
C PRO A 214 -0.32 -14.92 -3.87
N ASP A 215 -1.12 -13.87 -3.68
CA ASP A 215 -1.61 -13.03 -4.78
C ASP A 215 -0.49 -12.23 -5.44
N ARG A 216 0.17 -12.85 -6.42
CA ARG A 216 1.27 -12.28 -7.21
C ARG A 216 0.85 -11.00 -7.94
N GLY A 217 -0.40 -10.91 -8.41
CA GLY A 217 -0.90 -9.74 -9.11
C GLY A 217 -1.07 -8.54 -8.19
N PHE A 218 -1.61 -8.76 -6.98
CA PHE A 218 -1.69 -7.72 -5.96
C PHE A 218 -0.30 -7.28 -5.48
N LEU A 219 0.60 -8.24 -5.22
CA LEU A 219 1.98 -7.97 -4.80
C LEU A 219 2.77 -7.19 -5.85
N TYR A 220 2.64 -7.56 -7.13
CA TYR A 220 3.24 -6.84 -8.25
C TYR A 220 2.77 -5.39 -8.30
N GLY A 221 1.55 -5.15 -7.86
CA GLY A 221 1.05 -3.80 -7.68
C GLY A 221 1.66 -2.97 -6.61
N LEU A 222 1.84 -3.57 -5.43
CA LEU A 222 2.54 -2.92 -4.33
C LEU A 222 3.97 -2.57 -4.75
N LEU A 223 4.64 -3.43 -5.52
CA LEU A 223 5.95 -3.17 -6.09
C LEU A 223 5.93 -1.92 -7.00
N ASN A 224 5.08 -1.91 -8.04
CA ASN A 224 4.99 -0.77 -8.96
C ASN A 224 4.65 0.54 -8.24
N LEU A 225 3.77 0.49 -7.24
CA LEU A 225 3.45 1.65 -6.42
C LEU A 225 4.66 2.13 -5.60
N ALA A 226 5.40 1.20 -4.99
CA ALA A 226 6.61 1.52 -4.24
C ALA A 226 7.69 2.13 -5.14
N GLU A 227 7.98 1.54 -6.29
CA GLU A 227 8.95 2.06 -7.25
C GLU A 227 8.59 3.47 -7.75
N THR A 228 7.30 3.70 -8.01
CA THR A 228 6.82 5.03 -8.41
C THR A 228 7.03 6.06 -7.30
N LEU A 229 6.78 5.71 -6.04
CA LEU A 229 7.02 6.58 -4.88
C LEU A 229 8.51 6.87 -4.68
N GLU A 230 9.38 5.86 -4.86
CA GLU A 230 10.84 6.03 -4.82
C GLU A 230 11.31 7.00 -5.91
N LYS A 231 10.77 6.86 -7.14
CA LYS A 231 11.04 7.78 -8.25
C LYS A 231 10.65 9.22 -7.89
N ILE A 232 9.43 9.42 -7.38
CA ILE A 232 8.93 10.74 -6.98
C ILE A 232 9.85 11.37 -5.91
N TRP A 233 10.28 10.61 -4.91
CA TRP A 233 11.22 11.09 -3.88
C TRP A 233 12.55 11.52 -4.48
N ASN A 234 13.12 10.71 -5.38
CA ASN A 234 14.41 10.99 -6.00
C ASN A 234 14.36 12.23 -6.90
N GLU A 235 13.29 12.39 -7.67
CA GLU A 235 13.06 13.60 -8.48
C GLU A 235 12.93 14.85 -7.61
N GLU A 236 12.17 14.79 -6.51
CA GLU A 236 12.06 15.88 -5.54
C GLU A 236 13.42 16.20 -4.91
N ARG A 237 14.19 15.17 -4.52
CA ARG A 237 15.52 15.35 -3.94
C ARG A 237 16.46 16.07 -4.89
N ILE A 238 16.50 15.67 -6.16
CA ILE A 238 17.29 16.35 -7.20
C ILE A 238 16.83 17.80 -7.37
N ARG A 239 15.51 18.04 -7.41
CA ARG A 239 14.94 19.39 -7.53
C ARG A 239 15.39 20.30 -6.40
N ARG A 240 15.31 19.84 -5.14
CA ARG A 240 15.73 20.62 -3.97
C ARG A 240 17.23 20.82 -3.89
N MET A 241 18.03 19.83 -4.32
CA MET A 241 19.48 19.99 -4.43
C MET A 241 19.84 21.08 -5.44
N LYS A 242 19.19 21.10 -6.62
CA LYS A 242 19.40 22.17 -7.62
C LYS A 242 19.02 23.54 -7.05
N ALA A 243 17.84 23.66 -6.44
CA ALA A 243 17.39 24.91 -5.82
C ALA A 243 18.37 25.43 -4.74
N SER A 244 18.98 24.54 -3.94
CA SER A 244 19.97 24.95 -2.93
C SER A 244 21.33 25.42 -3.48
N ARG A 245 21.62 25.13 -4.76
CA ARG A 245 22.80 25.70 -5.43
C ARG A 245 22.55 27.13 -5.86
N ASP A 246 21.31 27.43 -6.24
CA ASP A 246 20.87 28.76 -6.68
C ASP A 246 20.59 29.68 -5.48
N ASP A 247 20.03 29.12 -4.39
CA ASP A 247 19.75 29.81 -3.13
C ASP A 247 20.34 29.03 -1.93
N PRO A 248 21.45 29.50 -1.32
CA PRO A 248 22.05 28.86 -0.16
C PRO A 248 21.13 28.71 1.05
N THR A 249 20.08 29.53 1.17
CA THR A 249 19.11 29.42 2.27
C THR A 249 18.19 28.21 2.11
N ALA A 250 18.06 27.67 0.89
CA ALA A 250 17.22 26.50 0.61
C ALA A 250 17.86 25.15 1.00
N VAL A 251 19.09 25.14 1.51
CA VAL A 251 19.79 23.91 1.97
C VAL A 251 18.98 23.17 3.05
N VAL A 252 18.27 23.90 3.94
CA VAL A 252 17.39 23.32 4.98
C VAL A 252 16.24 22.48 4.43
N ASN A 253 15.93 22.60 3.13
CA ASN A 253 14.87 21.84 2.48
C ASN A 253 15.36 20.56 1.81
N GLN A 254 16.66 20.32 1.71
CA GLN A 254 17.21 19.12 1.08
C GLN A 254 16.67 17.84 1.73
N LEU A 255 16.49 16.81 0.89
CA LEU A 255 16.04 15.50 1.32
C LEU A 255 17.23 14.53 1.46
N PRO A 256 17.26 13.72 2.53
CA PRO A 256 18.27 12.68 2.67
C PRO A 256 18.08 11.58 1.60
N PRO A 257 19.06 10.68 1.43
CA PRO A 257 18.83 9.42 0.72
C PRO A 257 17.61 8.70 1.29
N LEU A 258 16.82 8.08 0.41
CA LEU A 258 15.65 7.31 0.82
C LEU A 258 16.09 5.99 1.48
N SER A 259 15.48 5.65 2.61
CA SER A 259 15.63 4.32 3.18
C SER A 259 14.75 3.34 2.41
N THR A 260 15.36 2.24 1.94
CA THR A 260 14.68 1.13 1.26
C THR A 260 14.58 -0.12 2.15
N GLU A 261 14.65 0.05 3.47
CA GLU A 261 14.53 -1.06 4.43
C GLU A 261 13.16 -1.73 4.30
N GLY A 262 13.14 -3.05 4.07
CA GLY A 262 11.94 -3.83 3.83
C GLY A 262 11.61 -4.04 2.35
N LYS A 263 12.33 -3.40 1.42
CA LYS A 263 12.12 -3.58 -0.04
C LYS A 263 12.50 -4.98 -0.50
N GLU A 264 13.44 -5.63 0.19
CA GLU A 264 13.94 -6.97 -0.07
C GLU A 264 12.83 -8.05 -0.13
N ILE A 265 11.66 -7.78 0.46
CA ILE A 265 10.50 -8.66 0.33
C ILE A 265 10.08 -8.87 -1.13
N PHE A 266 10.23 -7.87 -1.99
CA PHE A 266 9.87 -8.00 -3.40
C PHE A 266 10.91 -8.83 -4.16
N ASP A 267 12.18 -8.73 -3.78
CA ASP A 267 13.23 -9.60 -4.32
C ASP A 267 12.92 -11.06 -3.93
N GLU A 268 12.51 -11.32 -2.69
CA GLU A 268 12.09 -12.66 -2.23
C GLU A 268 10.88 -13.20 -3.01
N ILE A 269 9.85 -12.37 -3.22
CA ILE A 269 8.60 -12.78 -3.90
C ILE A 269 8.82 -13.06 -5.39
N PHE A 270 9.66 -12.25 -6.04
CA PHE A 270 9.84 -12.26 -7.50
C PHE A 270 11.15 -12.87 -7.96
N SER A 271 11.95 -13.46 -7.06
CA SER A 271 13.09 -14.30 -7.44
C SER A 271 12.58 -15.52 -8.21
N ILE A 272 12.94 -15.61 -9.50
CA ILE A 272 12.61 -16.76 -10.35
C ILE A 272 13.75 -17.77 -10.20
N PRO A 273 13.49 -19.02 -9.75
CA PRO A 273 14.49 -20.08 -9.78
C PRO A 273 14.92 -20.37 -11.23
N GLU A 274 16.22 -20.58 -11.46
CA GLU A 274 16.71 -20.95 -12.79
C GLU A 274 16.01 -22.23 -13.30
N GLY A 275 15.26 -22.10 -14.40
CA GLY A 275 14.63 -23.24 -15.09
C GLY A 275 13.12 -23.41 -14.92
N GLU A 276 12.42 -22.50 -14.22
CA GLU A 276 10.95 -22.49 -14.16
C GLU A 276 10.33 -21.55 -15.20
N ASP A 277 9.28 -22.02 -15.89
CA ASP A 277 8.48 -21.20 -16.81
C ASP A 277 7.63 -20.19 -16.01
N ASP A 278 7.96 -18.90 -16.07
CA ASP A 278 7.15 -17.85 -15.47
C ASP A 278 5.91 -17.56 -16.33
N LEU A 279 4.76 -18.09 -15.89
CA LEU A 279 3.45 -17.85 -16.50
C LEU A 279 2.98 -16.39 -16.37
N GLY A 280 3.72 -15.56 -15.63
CA GLY A 280 3.46 -14.14 -15.45
C GLY A 280 2.71 -13.83 -14.16
N MET A 281 2.48 -12.53 -13.97
CA MET A 281 2.04 -11.97 -12.68
C MET A 281 0.55 -11.65 -12.63
N ILE A 282 -0.12 -11.72 -13.77
CA ILE A 282 -1.50 -11.31 -13.97
C ILE A 282 -2.24 -12.46 -14.62
N SER A 283 -3.37 -12.88 -14.05
CA SER A 283 -4.29 -13.81 -14.70
C SER A 283 -4.64 -13.31 -16.10
N THR A 284 -4.34 -14.12 -17.12
CA THR A 284 -4.62 -13.84 -18.54
C THR A 284 -5.83 -14.57 -19.03
#